data_AF-A0A933GP90-F1
#
_entry.id   AF-A0A933GP90-F1
#
_cell.length_a   1.000
_cell.length_b   1.000
_cell.length_c   1.000
_cell.angle_alpha   90.00
_cell.angle_beta   90.00
_cell.angle_gamma   90.00
#
_symmetry.space_group_name_H-M   'P 1'
#
loop_
_entity.id
_entity.type
_entity.pdbx_description
1 polymer ?
#
loop_
_entity_poly.entity_id
_entity_poly.type
_entity_poly.pdbx_seq_one_letter_code
_entity_poly.pdbx_strand_id
1 'polypeptide(L)'
;MKKFVCLTVVVVLAIIALMSTAAFAGSSSKFAAQVSSVALVPGTTSLDWTKVLSTSIKTPNKKDLLIGASFETGLYTKTVVKSSMGALDTSTAVAGIKIMVTVDGVTVSPGEVIYDKRAQTLSAKLGGILTSCQDLNQDGIIDILTECTFTDEEIGLILDTMAAHHFNFVAADLNTPGDHSVEVWARIDTLSQSTAGLAEASALVGKGSLTVEEVKATNAADGIVFLE
;
A
#
# COMPACT_ATOMS: atom_id res chain seq x y z
N MET A 1 -53.91 37.32 0.79
CA MET A 1 -52.65 37.03 0.06
C MET A 1 -51.39 37.28 0.88
N LYS A 2 -51.29 38.32 1.72
CA LYS A 2 -50.11 38.58 2.58
C LYS A 2 -49.77 37.50 3.63
N LYS A 3 -50.76 36.77 4.16
CA LYS A 3 -50.54 35.73 5.19
C LYS A 3 -49.94 34.43 4.65
N PHE A 4 -50.14 34.12 3.36
CA PHE A 4 -49.60 32.91 2.74
C PHE A 4 -48.15 33.07 2.30
N VAL A 5 -47.73 34.27 1.90
CA VAL A 5 -46.33 34.56 1.50
C VAL A 5 -45.38 34.53 2.69
N CYS A 6 -45.84 34.91 3.89
CA CYS A 6 -45.02 34.90 5.10
C CYS A 6 -44.76 33.47 5.61
N LEU A 7 -45.72 32.55 5.43
CA LEU A 7 -45.60 31.17 5.89
C LEU A 7 -44.63 30.36 5.00
N THR A 8 -44.62 30.58 3.69
CA THR A 8 -43.69 29.90 2.76
C THR A 8 -42.25 30.38 2.91
N VAL A 9 -42.01 31.67 3.22
CA VAL A 9 -40.64 32.17 3.45
C VAL A 9 -40.03 31.59 4.73
N VAL A 10 -40.83 31.39 5.79
CA VAL A 10 -40.35 30.80 7.05
C VAL A 10 -40.05 29.29 6.90
N VAL A 11 -40.85 28.56 6.12
CA VAL A 11 -40.62 27.13 5.85
C VAL A 11 -39.37 26.91 4.99
N VAL A 12 -39.11 27.77 4.00
CA VAL A 12 -37.90 27.67 3.16
C VAL A 12 -36.64 28.02 3.96
N LEU A 13 -36.68 29.00 4.87
CA LEU A 13 -35.53 29.31 5.74
C LEU A 13 -35.24 28.19 6.75
N ALA A 14 -36.27 27.52 7.26
CA ALA A 14 -36.12 26.40 8.19
C ALA A 14 -35.49 25.16 7.53
N ILE A 15 -35.76 24.91 6.24
CA ILE A 15 -35.20 23.75 5.52
C ILE A 15 -33.71 23.97 5.20
N ILE A 16 -33.27 25.21 4.96
CA ILE A 16 -31.85 25.53 4.71
C ILE A 16 -30.99 25.36 5.98
N ALA A 17 -31.59 25.53 7.17
CA ALA A 17 -30.88 25.36 8.44
C ALA A 17 -30.63 23.90 8.87
N LEU A 18 -31.25 22.91 8.21
CA LEU A 18 -31.04 21.48 8.49
C LEU A 18 -29.95 20.81 7.64
N MET A 19 -29.29 21.55 6.74
CA MET A 19 -28.17 21.05 5.93
C MET A 19 -26.80 21.56 6.40
N SER A 20 -26.71 22.15 7.60
CA SER A 20 -25.42 22.38 8.25
C SER A 20 -24.84 21.04 8.68
N THR A 21 -23.97 20.48 7.84
CA THR A 21 -23.00 19.49 8.29
C THR A 21 -22.34 20.05 9.55
N ALA A 22 -22.39 19.28 10.64
CA ALA A 22 -21.71 19.63 11.87
C ALA A 22 -20.21 19.68 11.56
N ALA A 23 -19.68 20.87 11.29
CA ALA A 23 -18.26 21.13 11.38
C ALA A 23 -17.91 20.96 12.86
N PHE A 24 -17.21 19.88 13.19
CA PHE A 24 -16.63 19.70 14.51
C PHE A 24 -15.60 20.81 14.73
N ALA A 25 -16.04 21.90 15.34
CA ALA A 25 -15.15 22.96 15.81
C ALA A 25 -14.34 22.41 16.99
N GLY A 26 -13.21 21.76 16.69
CA GLY A 26 -12.21 21.39 17.69
C GLY A 26 -11.54 22.64 18.26
N SER A 27 -11.09 22.57 19.52
CA SER A 27 -10.16 23.58 20.04
C SER A 27 -8.85 23.50 19.27
N SER A 28 -8.18 24.65 19.05
CA SER A 28 -6.79 24.64 18.56
C SER A 28 -5.95 23.73 19.45
N SER A 29 -5.27 22.76 18.84
CA SER A 29 -4.52 21.72 19.53
C SER A 29 -3.18 21.50 18.84
N LYS A 30 -2.14 21.28 19.64
CA LYS A 30 -0.78 21.05 19.13
C LYS A 30 -0.55 19.61 18.67
N PHE A 31 -1.48 18.71 18.94
CA PHE A 31 -1.35 17.29 18.68
C PHE A 31 -2.70 16.68 18.32
N ALA A 32 -2.72 15.85 17.28
CA ALA A 32 -3.84 15.02 16.90
C ALA A 32 -3.34 13.61 16.56
N ALA A 33 -4.12 12.59 16.90
CA ALA A 33 -3.73 11.22 16.60
C ALA A 33 -4.94 10.32 16.31
N GLN A 34 -4.71 9.32 15.48
CA GLN A 34 -5.64 8.23 15.22
C GLN A 34 -4.87 6.92 15.21
N VAL A 35 -5.44 5.88 15.83
CA VAL A 35 -4.85 4.54 15.86
C VAL A 35 -5.88 3.54 15.34
N SER A 36 -5.45 2.56 14.56
CA SER A 36 -6.26 1.44 14.08
C SER A 36 -5.59 0.11 14.46
N SER A 37 -6.40 -0.83 14.94
CA SER A 37 -5.98 -2.17 15.36
C SER A 37 -6.35 -3.28 14.37
N VAL A 38 -6.98 -2.94 13.24
CA VAL A 38 -7.46 -3.90 12.23
C VAL A 38 -6.58 -3.81 10.98
N ALA A 39 -6.46 -4.93 10.25
CA ALA A 39 -5.93 -4.97 8.88
C ALA A 39 -6.66 -3.91 8.02
N LEU A 40 -5.92 -2.89 7.59
CA LEU A 40 -6.46 -1.73 6.89
C LEU A 40 -6.66 -2.01 5.39
N VAL A 41 -5.75 -2.75 4.76
CA VAL A 41 -5.81 -3.05 3.32
C VAL A 41 -5.18 -4.41 3.00
N PRO A 42 -5.97 -5.47 2.72
CA PRO A 42 -5.46 -6.70 2.13
C PRO A 42 -5.46 -6.61 0.59
N GLY A 43 -4.35 -6.92 -0.06
CA GLY A 43 -4.24 -6.91 -1.53
C GLY A 43 -3.58 -8.18 -2.08
N THR A 44 -4.32 -8.96 -2.85
CA THR A 44 -3.80 -10.09 -3.67
C THR A 44 -3.49 -9.67 -5.11
N THR A 45 -3.88 -8.45 -5.46
CA THR A 45 -3.59 -7.77 -6.73
C THR A 45 -3.21 -6.33 -6.41
N SER A 46 -2.66 -5.62 -7.38
CA SER A 46 -2.36 -4.20 -7.20
C SER A 46 -3.64 -3.46 -6.87
N LEU A 47 -3.64 -2.72 -5.76
CA LEU A 47 -4.73 -1.88 -5.31
C LEU A 47 -4.29 -0.44 -5.43
N ASP A 48 -5.16 0.40 -5.99
CA ASP A 48 -4.92 1.83 -6.06
C ASP A 48 -4.99 2.48 -4.67
N TRP A 49 -4.62 3.76 -4.60
CA TRP A 49 -4.59 4.52 -3.36
C TRP A 49 -5.89 4.42 -2.57
N THR A 50 -5.78 3.88 -1.36
CA THR A 50 -6.88 3.71 -0.42
C THR A 50 -6.59 4.51 0.84
N LYS A 51 -7.56 5.30 1.31
CA LYS A 51 -7.42 6.04 2.56
C LYS A 51 -7.46 5.07 3.74
N VAL A 52 -6.41 5.08 4.57
CA VAL A 52 -6.23 4.15 5.68
C VAL A 52 -6.42 4.80 7.05
N LEU A 53 -5.98 6.05 7.20
CA LEU A 53 -6.13 6.84 8.42
C LEU A 53 -6.41 8.31 8.03
N SER A 54 -7.13 9.03 8.88
CA SER A 54 -7.40 10.46 8.73
C SER A 54 -7.65 11.13 10.08
N THR A 55 -7.03 12.28 10.31
CA THR A 55 -7.31 13.13 11.47
C THR A 55 -7.49 14.57 11.02
N SER A 56 -8.15 15.39 11.85
CA SER A 56 -8.13 16.84 11.70
C SER A 56 -7.28 17.49 12.78
N ILE A 57 -6.63 18.60 12.46
CA ILE A 57 -5.91 19.44 13.42
C ILE A 57 -6.23 20.90 13.16
N LYS A 58 -6.45 21.67 14.24
CA LYS A 58 -6.74 23.10 14.14
C LYS A 58 -5.53 23.96 14.48
N THR A 59 -5.00 24.65 13.48
CA THR A 59 -3.83 25.51 13.62
C THR A 59 -4.25 26.98 13.78
N PRO A 60 -3.68 27.73 14.74
CA PRO A 60 -4.06 29.12 14.99
C PRO A 60 -3.35 30.12 14.06
N ASN A 61 -2.29 29.71 13.35
CA ASN A 61 -1.47 30.54 12.47
C ASN A 61 -0.88 29.68 11.33
N LYS A 62 -0.16 30.30 10.38
CA LYS A 62 0.70 29.58 9.42
C LYS A 62 1.76 28.79 10.20
N LYS A 63 1.59 27.48 10.22
CA LYS A 63 2.40 26.56 11.02
C LYS A 63 2.80 25.37 10.19
N ASP A 64 3.89 24.76 10.61
CA ASP A 64 4.38 23.53 10.03
C ASP A 64 3.74 22.35 10.77
N LEU A 65 3.48 21.27 10.05
CA LEU A 65 3.06 20.01 10.62
C LEU A 65 4.16 18.96 10.47
N LEU A 66 4.48 18.31 11.59
CA LEU A 66 5.20 17.05 11.60
C LEU A 66 4.18 15.92 11.70
N ILE A 67 4.19 15.03 10.71
CA ILE A 67 3.20 13.96 10.58
C ILE A 67 3.92 12.63 10.62
N GLY A 68 3.69 11.84 11.67
CA GLY A 68 4.16 10.47 11.78
C GLY A 68 3.09 9.50 11.32
N ALA A 69 3.40 8.66 10.34
CA ALA A 69 2.56 7.51 9.98
C ALA A 69 3.33 6.24 10.34
N SER A 70 2.68 5.33 11.08
CA SER A 70 3.23 4.02 11.42
C SER A 70 2.27 2.94 10.95
N PHE A 71 2.80 1.86 10.38
CA PHE A 71 2.01 0.69 10.01
C PHE A 71 2.79 -0.61 10.22
N GLU A 72 2.09 -1.66 10.67
CA GLU A 72 2.50 -3.04 10.45
C GLU A 72 2.26 -3.38 8.97
N THR A 73 3.25 -3.93 8.29
CA THR A 73 3.15 -4.38 6.90
C THR A 73 3.35 -5.89 6.83
N GLY A 74 2.68 -6.53 5.87
CA GLY A 74 2.88 -7.93 5.55
C GLY A 74 3.13 -8.10 4.06
N LEU A 75 4.12 -8.92 3.69
CA LEU A 75 4.40 -9.31 2.31
C LEU A 75 4.45 -10.83 2.20
N TYR A 76 3.72 -11.36 1.23
CA TYR A 76 3.75 -12.77 0.87
C TYR A 76 4.12 -12.89 -0.62
N THR A 77 5.11 -13.74 -0.91
CA THR A 77 5.50 -14.09 -2.27
C THR A 77 5.74 -15.58 -2.38
N LYS A 78 5.23 -16.18 -3.45
CA LYS A 78 5.44 -17.58 -3.80
C LYS A 78 5.88 -17.66 -5.24
N THR A 79 6.99 -18.35 -5.48
CA THR A 79 7.48 -18.68 -6.82
C THR A 79 7.73 -20.16 -6.88
N VAL A 80 7.14 -20.83 -7.87
CA VAL A 80 7.37 -22.24 -8.18
C VAL A 80 7.95 -22.30 -9.58
N VAL A 81 9.03 -23.04 -9.77
CA VAL A 81 9.54 -23.40 -11.09
C VAL A 81 9.29 -24.87 -11.34
N LYS A 82 8.93 -25.19 -12.57
CA LYS A 82 8.58 -26.52 -13.06
C LYS A 82 9.29 -26.78 -14.38
N SER A 83 10.17 -27.77 -14.43
CA SER A 83 10.86 -28.13 -15.67
C SER A 83 11.32 -29.58 -15.70
N SER A 84 11.62 -30.06 -16.91
CA SER A 84 12.26 -31.34 -17.20
C SER A 84 13.25 -31.18 -18.36
N MET A 85 14.12 -32.17 -18.54
CA MET A 85 15.07 -32.26 -19.67
C MET A 85 15.98 -31.02 -19.83
N GLY A 86 16.28 -30.32 -18.74
CA GLY A 86 17.14 -29.13 -18.75
C GLY A 86 16.50 -27.87 -19.34
N ALA A 87 15.18 -27.87 -19.59
CA ALA A 87 14.45 -26.67 -19.96
C ALA A 87 14.53 -25.64 -18.83
N LEU A 88 14.73 -24.36 -19.18
CA LEU A 88 14.72 -23.28 -18.20
C LEU A 88 13.27 -22.90 -17.90
N ASP A 89 12.90 -22.93 -16.63
CA ASP A 89 11.69 -22.28 -16.14
C ASP A 89 12.03 -21.11 -15.21
N THR A 90 11.18 -20.09 -15.20
CA THR A 90 11.35 -18.88 -14.39
C THR A 90 10.01 -18.36 -13.91
N SER A 91 9.95 -18.08 -12.62
CA SER A 91 8.80 -17.49 -11.94
C SER A 91 9.23 -16.29 -11.10
N THR A 92 8.50 -15.19 -11.23
CA THR A 92 8.76 -13.91 -10.55
C THR A 92 7.52 -13.44 -9.81
N ALA A 93 7.67 -13.10 -8.54
CA ALA A 93 6.66 -12.50 -7.68
C ALA A 93 7.21 -11.22 -7.04
N VAL A 94 6.44 -10.12 -7.10
CA VAL A 94 6.78 -8.84 -6.49
C VAL A 94 5.57 -8.39 -5.67
N ALA A 95 5.82 -7.95 -4.44
CA ALA A 95 4.84 -7.33 -3.57
C ALA A 95 5.44 -6.06 -2.96
N GLY A 96 4.68 -4.98 -2.88
CA GLY A 96 5.15 -3.73 -2.30
C GLY A 96 4.02 -2.88 -1.75
N ILE A 97 4.36 -2.07 -0.75
CA ILE A 97 3.45 -1.19 -0.03
C ILE A 97 4.03 0.22 -0.08
N LYS A 98 3.23 1.15 -0.59
CA LYS A 98 3.54 2.58 -0.62
C LYS A 98 2.58 3.33 0.27
N ILE A 99 3.10 4.35 0.94
CA ILE A 99 2.37 5.25 1.81
C ILE A 99 2.59 6.68 1.33
N MET A 100 1.53 7.47 1.36
CA MET A 100 1.55 8.89 1.08
C MET A 100 0.66 9.61 2.08
N VAL A 101 0.99 10.86 2.40
CA VAL A 101 0.17 11.72 3.23
C VAL A 101 -0.31 12.92 2.43
N THR A 102 -1.55 13.31 2.64
CA THR A 102 -2.12 14.54 2.09
C THR A 102 -2.65 15.43 3.21
N VAL A 103 -2.46 16.73 3.09
CA VAL A 103 -3.09 17.74 3.93
C VAL A 103 -3.98 18.60 3.05
N ASP A 104 -5.27 18.65 3.38
CA ASP A 104 -6.31 19.35 2.59
C ASP A 104 -6.32 18.94 1.11
N GLY A 105 -6.03 17.66 0.84
CA GLY A 105 -5.97 17.10 -0.51
C GLY A 105 -4.66 17.35 -1.26
N VAL A 106 -3.68 18.03 -0.66
CA VAL A 106 -2.36 18.27 -1.24
C VAL A 106 -1.34 17.30 -0.65
N THR A 107 -0.61 16.58 -1.49
CA THR A 107 0.48 15.70 -1.07
C THR A 107 1.59 16.46 -0.38
N VAL A 108 2.02 15.97 0.79
CA VAL A 108 3.09 16.59 1.59
C VAL A 108 4.43 15.89 1.39
N SER A 109 5.52 16.59 1.70
CA SER A 109 6.88 16.07 1.55
C SER A 109 7.13 14.85 2.45
N PRO A 110 7.90 13.84 1.99
CA PRO A 110 8.61 13.78 0.70
C PRO A 110 7.76 13.27 -0.48
N GLY A 111 6.44 13.13 -0.30
CA GLY A 111 5.56 12.49 -1.27
C GLY A 111 5.37 11.00 -0.97
N GLU A 112 5.47 10.17 -1.98
CA GLU A 112 5.30 8.73 -1.85
C GLU A 112 6.53 8.07 -1.19
N VAL A 113 6.30 7.24 -0.17
CA VAL A 113 7.34 6.48 0.51
C VAL A 113 7.02 4.99 0.42
N ILE A 114 8.03 4.17 0.14
CA ILE A 114 7.89 2.71 0.12
C ILE A 114 8.19 2.20 1.53
N TYR A 115 7.19 1.59 2.17
CA TYR A 115 7.38 1.00 3.49
C TYR A 115 8.02 -0.38 3.38
N ASP A 116 7.50 -1.19 2.46
CA ASP A 116 8.02 -2.51 2.23
C ASP A 116 7.97 -2.86 0.74
N LYS A 117 8.94 -3.64 0.27
CA LYS A 117 8.99 -4.14 -1.09
C LYS A 117 9.84 -5.40 -1.16
N ARG A 118 9.26 -6.44 -1.74
CA ARG A 118 9.95 -7.67 -2.10
C ARG A 118 9.80 -7.92 -3.59
N ALA A 119 10.92 -8.22 -4.24
CA ALA A 119 10.95 -8.84 -5.56
C ALA A 119 11.67 -10.18 -5.42
N GLN A 120 11.03 -11.24 -5.88
CA GLN A 120 11.52 -12.61 -5.81
C GLN A 120 11.45 -13.22 -7.20
N THR A 121 12.58 -13.69 -7.71
CA THR A 121 12.65 -14.44 -8.97
C THR A 121 13.34 -15.77 -8.68
N LEU A 122 12.69 -16.85 -9.07
CA LEU A 122 13.23 -18.20 -9.01
C LEU A 122 13.38 -18.71 -10.44
N SER A 123 14.57 -19.22 -10.78
CA SER A 123 14.87 -19.81 -12.07
C SER A 123 15.62 -21.12 -11.86
N ALA A 124 15.21 -22.17 -12.59
CA ALA A 124 15.90 -23.45 -12.54
C ALA A 124 15.82 -24.18 -13.88
N LYS A 125 16.82 -25.03 -14.11
CA LYS A 125 16.82 -26.07 -15.13
C LYS A 125 16.84 -27.40 -14.41
N LEU A 126 15.80 -28.21 -14.57
CA LEU A 126 15.65 -29.47 -13.85
C LEU A 126 15.74 -30.66 -14.80
N GLY A 127 16.19 -31.80 -14.27
CA GLY A 127 16.39 -33.02 -15.05
C GLY A 127 15.06 -33.68 -15.40
N GLY A 128 14.07 -33.56 -14.51
CA GLY A 128 12.83 -34.30 -14.60
C GLY A 128 12.93 -35.67 -13.92
N ILE A 129 11.80 -36.17 -13.43
CA ILE A 129 11.71 -37.48 -12.79
C ILE A 129 11.55 -38.53 -13.88
N LEU A 130 12.53 -39.44 -13.99
CA LEU A 130 12.45 -40.55 -14.92
C LEU A 130 11.25 -41.44 -14.60
N THR A 131 10.31 -41.54 -15.53
CA THR A 131 9.03 -42.23 -15.34
C THR A 131 9.03 -43.61 -15.97
N SER A 132 9.57 -43.74 -17.18
CA SER A 132 9.76 -45.04 -17.83
C SER A 132 10.85 -44.97 -18.88
N CYS A 133 11.49 -46.10 -19.17
CA CYS A 133 12.32 -46.30 -20.35
C CYS A 133 11.95 -47.63 -21.01
N GLN A 134 11.81 -47.63 -22.34
CA GLN A 134 11.58 -48.85 -23.11
C GLN A 134 12.42 -48.81 -24.38
N ASP A 135 13.15 -49.89 -24.66
CA ASP A 135 13.83 -50.11 -25.95
C ASP A 135 12.76 -50.23 -27.06
N LEU A 136 12.49 -49.11 -27.73
CA LEU A 136 11.44 -48.97 -28.73
C LEU A 136 11.89 -49.51 -30.08
N ASN A 137 13.19 -49.51 -30.33
CA ASN A 137 13.79 -49.91 -31.60
C ASN A 137 14.33 -51.37 -31.61
N GLN A 138 14.37 -52.02 -30.44
CA GLN A 138 14.83 -53.39 -30.18
C GLN A 138 16.30 -53.65 -30.53
N ASP A 139 17.17 -52.63 -30.41
CA ASP A 139 18.60 -52.74 -30.67
C ASP A 139 19.42 -53.21 -29.45
N GLY A 140 18.77 -53.36 -28.29
CA GLY A 140 19.40 -53.81 -27.04
C GLY A 140 20.09 -52.70 -26.24
N ILE A 141 19.95 -51.43 -26.66
CA ILE A 141 20.47 -50.23 -26.00
C ILE A 141 19.30 -49.30 -25.71
N ILE A 142 19.29 -48.66 -24.53
CA ILE A 142 18.30 -47.63 -24.20
C ILE A 142 18.92 -46.25 -24.43
N ASP A 143 18.37 -45.48 -25.36
CA ASP A 143 18.67 -44.06 -25.56
C ASP A 143 17.80 -43.18 -24.64
N ILE A 144 18.44 -42.58 -23.65
CA ILE A 144 17.79 -41.74 -22.63
C ILE A 144 17.02 -40.56 -23.25
N LEU A 145 17.47 -40.03 -24.40
CA LEU A 145 16.84 -38.85 -25.02
C LEU A 145 15.58 -39.19 -25.83
N THR A 146 15.47 -40.41 -26.35
CA THR A 146 14.41 -40.79 -27.29
C THR A 146 13.50 -41.91 -26.78
N GLU A 147 13.96 -42.67 -25.79
CA GLU A 147 13.31 -43.90 -25.31
C GLU A 147 12.91 -43.85 -23.83
N CYS A 148 13.24 -42.76 -23.15
CA CYS A 148 12.82 -42.49 -21.79
C CYS A 148 11.86 -41.31 -21.71
N THR A 149 10.88 -41.40 -20.80
CA THR A 149 9.94 -40.33 -20.51
C THR A 149 10.22 -39.73 -19.15
N PHE A 150 10.14 -38.40 -19.08
CA PHE A 150 10.34 -37.62 -17.87
C PHE A 150 9.07 -36.89 -17.51
N THR A 151 8.80 -36.80 -16.22
CA THR A 151 7.82 -35.87 -15.67
C THR A 151 8.55 -34.67 -15.07
N ASP A 152 7.89 -33.52 -15.03
CA ASP A 152 8.52 -32.30 -14.53
C ASP A 152 8.82 -32.40 -13.03
N GLU A 153 10.00 -31.90 -12.66
CA GLU A 153 10.34 -31.61 -11.27
C GLU A 153 9.88 -30.19 -10.92
N GLU A 154 9.59 -29.97 -9.64
CA GLU A 154 9.13 -28.68 -9.13
C GLU A 154 9.97 -28.22 -7.94
N ILE A 155 10.33 -26.93 -7.93
CA ILE A 155 10.95 -26.26 -6.78
C ILE A 155 10.08 -25.05 -6.42
N GLY A 156 9.64 -25.01 -5.17
CA GLY A 156 8.88 -23.89 -4.61
C GLY A 156 9.68 -23.09 -3.60
N LEU A 157 9.56 -21.76 -3.66
CA LEU A 157 10.01 -20.83 -2.63
C LEU A 157 8.84 -19.96 -2.20
N ILE A 158 8.54 -19.98 -0.90
CA ILE A 158 7.52 -19.15 -0.27
C ILE A 158 8.23 -18.27 0.76
N LEU A 159 7.98 -16.97 0.70
CA LEU A 159 8.43 -16.00 1.70
C LEU A 159 7.22 -15.26 2.25
N ASP A 160 7.05 -15.36 3.56
CA ASP A 160 6.02 -14.65 4.33
C ASP A 160 6.73 -13.84 5.41
N THR A 161 6.50 -12.53 5.42
CA THR A 161 7.15 -11.62 6.36
C THR A 161 6.20 -10.55 6.84
N MET A 162 6.32 -10.23 8.12
CA MET A 162 5.71 -9.05 8.72
C MET A 162 6.78 -8.12 9.28
N ALA A 163 6.58 -6.82 9.13
CA ALA A 163 7.45 -5.78 9.66
C ALA A 163 6.61 -4.62 10.21
N ALA A 164 7.23 -3.73 10.99
CA ALA A 164 6.61 -2.50 11.44
C ALA A 164 7.47 -1.32 10.99
N HIS A 165 6.86 -0.36 10.32
CA HIS A 165 7.52 0.80 9.76
C HIS A 165 6.89 2.09 10.29
N HIS A 166 7.72 3.12 10.40
CA HIS A 166 7.30 4.48 10.68
C HIS A 166 8.07 5.44 9.79
N PHE A 167 7.39 6.45 9.25
CA PHE A 167 8.01 7.51 8.48
C PHE A 167 7.42 8.87 8.83
N ASN A 168 8.28 9.90 8.81
CA ASN A 168 7.89 11.27 9.06
C ASN A 168 7.62 12.01 7.74
N PHE A 169 6.47 12.64 7.66
CA PHE A 169 6.03 13.52 6.60
C PHE A 169 5.95 14.94 7.15
N VAL A 170 6.14 15.91 6.27
CA VAL A 170 6.24 17.31 6.67
C VAL A 170 5.41 18.17 5.74
N ALA A 171 4.51 18.96 6.35
CA ALA A 171 3.81 20.05 5.68
C ALA A 171 4.39 21.38 6.19
N ALA A 172 4.98 22.18 5.31
CA ALA A 172 5.44 23.53 5.67
C ALA A 172 4.37 24.57 5.33
N ASP A 173 4.35 25.67 6.10
CA ASP A 173 3.59 26.88 5.77
C ASP A 173 2.13 26.65 5.37
N LEU A 174 1.34 26.08 6.28
CA LEU A 174 -0.10 25.98 6.07
C LEU A 174 -0.69 27.37 5.82
N ASN A 175 -1.05 27.65 4.56
CA ASN A 175 -1.34 29.00 4.07
C ASN A 175 -2.57 29.65 4.72
N THR A 176 -3.44 28.84 5.32
CA THR A 176 -4.70 29.27 5.94
C THR A 176 -4.75 28.81 7.39
N PRO A 177 -5.00 29.70 8.37
CA PRO A 177 -5.31 29.26 9.73
C PRO A 177 -6.69 28.57 9.73
N GLY A 178 -6.82 27.47 10.48
CA GLY A 178 -8.09 26.75 10.54
C GLY A 178 -7.95 25.26 10.79
N ASP A 179 -9.03 24.53 10.50
CA ASP A 179 -9.06 23.08 10.58
C ASP A 179 -8.47 22.49 9.30
N HIS A 180 -7.41 21.70 9.44
CA HIS A 180 -6.75 20.99 8.36
C HIS A 180 -7.07 19.51 8.44
N SER A 181 -7.39 18.90 7.30
CA SER A 181 -7.63 17.46 7.18
C SER A 181 -6.35 16.77 6.75
N VAL A 182 -5.82 15.91 7.61
CA VAL A 182 -4.65 15.09 7.35
C VAL A 182 -5.11 13.68 7.03
N GLU A 183 -4.79 13.18 5.85
CA GLU A 183 -5.17 11.84 5.39
C GLU A 183 -3.94 11.04 4.99
N VAL A 184 -3.91 9.77 5.38
CA VAL A 184 -2.89 8.82 4.99
C VAL A 184 -3.48 7.85 3.98
N TRP A 185 -2.76 7.69 2.88
CA TRP A 185 -3.14 6.85 1.76
C TRP A 185 -2.13 5.72 1.64
N ALA A 186 -2.63 4.51 1.42
CA ALA A 186 -1.81 3.34 1.15
C ALA A 186 -2.14 2.77 -0.23
N ARG A 187 -1.11 2.26 -0.90
CA ARG A 187 -1.22 1.58 -2.19
C ARG A 187 -0.44 0.29 -2.14
N ILE A 188 -1.01 -0.76 -2.72
CA ILE A 188 -0.37 -2.08 -2.85
C ILE A 188 -0.02 -2.29 -4.30
N ASP A 189 1.25 -2.59 -4.58
CA ASP A 189 1.72 -2.95 -5.91
C ASP A 189 2.13 -4.43 -5.88
N THR A 190 1.49 -5.26 -6.73
CA THR A 190 1.86 -6.68 -6.89
C THR A 190 2.12 -7.02 -8.35
N LEU A 191 3.05 -7.94 -8.59
CA LEU A 191 3.33 -8.48 -9.92
C LEU A 191 3.62 -9.97 -9.79
N SER A 192 2.96 -10.79 -10.60
CA SER A 192 3.22 -12.23 -10.67
C SER A 192 3.39 -12.62 -12.13
N GLN A 193 4.49 -13.29 -12.46
CA GLN A 193 4.80 -13.79 -13.80
C GLN A 193 5.41 -15.18 -13.68
N SER A 194 4.94 -16.14 -14.47
CA SER A 194 5.54 -17.48 -14.55
C SER A 194 5.48 -17.99 -15.99
N THR A 195 6.36 -18.94 -16.33
CA THR A 195 6.34 -19.62 -17.63
C THR A 195 5.61 -20.95 -17.52
N ALA A 196 6.24 -21.99 -16.95
CA ALA A 196 5.62 -23.30 -16.74
C ALA A 196 5.20 -23.51 -15.27
N GLY A 197 5.88 -22.86 -14.33
CA GLY A 197 5.56 -22.89 -12.91
C GLY A 197 4.46 -21.89 -12.49
N LEU A 198 4.53 -21.45 -11.23
CA LEU A 198 3.51 -20.60 -10.60
C LEU A 198 4.15 -19.37 -9.92
N ALA A 199 3.44 -18.25 -9.90
CA ALA A 199 3.82 -17.07 -9.13
C ALA A 199 2.59 -16.47 -8.44
N GLU A 200 2.70 -16.19 -7.14
CA GLU A 200 1.69 -15.50 -6.34
C GLU A 200 2.36 -14.40 -5.51
N ALA A 201 1.71 -13.26 -5.39
CA ALA A 201 2.17 -12.14 -4.60
C ALA A 201 0.97 -11.48 -3.90
N SER A 202 1.11 -11.17 -2.62
CA SER A 202 0.13 -10.39 -1.88
C SER A 202 0.82 -9.52 -0.84
N ALA A 203 0.14 -8.44 -0.47
CA ALA A 203 0.59 -7.52 0.55
C ALA A 203 -0.57 -7.14 1.47
N LEU A 204 -0.22 -6.68 2.66
CA LEU A 204 -1.15 -6.28 3.69
C LEU A 204 -0.65 -5.01 4.39
N VAL A 205 -1.52 -4.03 4.55
CA VAL A 205 -1.36 -2.96 5.54
C VAL A 205 -2.16 -3.33 6.78
N GLY A 206 -1.46 -3.54 7.88
CA GLY A 206 -1.97 -3.97 9.17
C GLY A 206 -2.37 -2.80 10.07
N LYS A 207 -2.14 -2.98 11.37
CA LYS A 207 -2.37 -1.95 12.39
C LYS A 207 -1.56 -0.71 12.07
N GLY A 208 -2.07 0.45 12.44
CA GLY A 208 -1.33 1.69 12.24
C GLY A 208 -1.70 2.79 13.19
N SER A 209 -0.83 3.79 13.26
CA SER A 209 -1.04 5.02 14.00
C SER A 209 -0.62 6.22 13.17
N LEU A 210 -1.48 7.22 13.15
CA LEU A 210 -1.23 8.55 12.61
C LEU A 210 -1.06 9.49 13.80
N THR A 211 0.02 10.25 13.82
CA THR A 211 0.27 11.33 14.78
C THR A 211 0.60 12.60 14.02
N VAL A 212 -0.02 13.70 14.38
CA VAL A 212 0.17 15.01 13.77
C VAL A 212 0.50 16.00 14.87
N GLU A 213 1.61 16.70 14.72
CA GLU A 213 2.07 17.72 15.66
C GLU A 213 2.25 19.06 14.95
N GLU A 214 1.76 20.13 15.57
CA GLU A 214 2.08 21.50 15.17
C GLU A 214 3.49 21.84 15.65
N VAL A 215 4.42 22.04 14.71
CA VAL A 215 5.81 22.38 15.01
C VAL A 215 6.13 23.80 14.54
N LYS A 216 7.15 24.38 15.17
CA LYS A 216 7.76 25.63 14.73
C LYS A 216 9.21 25.35 14.41
N ALA A 217 9.55 25.24 13.13
CA ALA A 217 10.93 25.07 12.73
C ALA A 217 11.76 26.34 12.98
N THR A 218 13.00 26.17 13.38
CA THR A 218 13.96 27.26 13.69
C THR A 218 14.95 27.52 12.56
N ASN A 219 14.87 26.75 11.47
CA ASN A 219 15.97 26.58 10.53
C ASN A 219 15.99 27.66 9.42
N ALA A 220 14.86 28.31 9.15
CA ALA A 220 14.76 29.44 8.22
C ALA A 220 13.69 30.45 8.69
N ALA A 221 13.69 31.66 8.11
CA ALA A 221 12.69 32.70 8.42
C ALA A 221 11.25 32.24 8.14
N ASP A 222 11.08 31.28 7.21
CA ASP A 222 9.80 30.70 6.77
C ASP A 222 9.69 29.18 7.12
N GLY A 223 10.43 28.67 8.11
CA GLY A 223 10.18 27.31 8.63
C GLY A 223 11.16 26.21 8.15
N ILE A 224 10.64 25.13 7.55
CA ILE A 224 11.37 23.88 7.26
C ILE A 224 12.15 23.96 5.93
N VAL A 225 13.39 23.46 5.94
CA VAL A 225 14.24 23.39 4.75
C VAL A 225 14.01 22.07 4.03
N PHE A 226 13.54 22.12 2.78
CA PHE A 226 13.53 20.99 1.87
C PHE A 226 14.82 20.99 1.05
N LEU A 227 15.51 19.85 1.01
CA LEU A 227 16.65 19.66 0.13
C LEU A 227 16.14 18.95 -1.13
N GLU A 228 16.28 19.60 -2.28
CA GLU A 228 16.05 18.99 -3.61
C GLU A 228 17.32 18.31 -4.13
#